data_AF-A0A6B0SHK5-F1
#
_entry.id   AF-A0A6B0SHK5-F1
#
_cell.length_a   1.000
_cell.length_b   1.000
_cell.length_c   1.000
_cell.angle_alpha   90.00
_cell.angle_beta   90.00
_cell.angle_gamma   90.00
#
_symmetry.space_group_name_H-M   'P 1'
#
loop_
_entity.id
_entity.type
_entity.pdbx_description
1 polymer ?
#
loop_
_entity_poly.entity_id
_entity_poly.type
_entity_poly.pdbx_seq_one_letter_code
_entity_poly.pdbx_strand_id
1 'polypeptide(L)'
;MSADVGSVQETSSTSLLSSVRPIGGSIYGIISWAVGFVAVGAVFLDRVEDGALDFGQESTEFIVDFFAWVFYGAHTVDLEVTGGGATETWSLFEQFLIQDTVVFHVIPAGLLFVSGYIVAMRVPRTLGSVEGGIAGASVAVGYAVLTFVGVSYFTHTVGGLTYAPPMVDAMLYMGVGYPVLFGGLGGFLQGM
;
A
#
# COMPACT_ATOMS: atom_id res chain seq x y z
N MET A 1 -0.92 -49.79 26.88
CA MET A 1 0.16 -48.85 26.51
C MET A 1 -0.27 -48.22 25.19
N SER A 2 -1.08 -47.16 25.28
CA SER A 2 -1.65 -46.46 24.12
C SER A 2 -1.00 -45.09 24.08
N ALA A 3 -0.26 -44.80 23.00
CA ALA A 3 0.28 -43.49 22.74
C ALA A 3 -0.76 -42.71 21.93
N ASP A 4 -1.43 -41.76 22.59
CA ASP A 4 -2.22 -40.72 21.93
C ASP A 4 -1.28 -39.58 21.58
N VAL A 5 -0.77 -39.59 20.35
CA VAL A 5 0.11 -38.57 19.78
C VAL A 5 -0.54 -38.09 18.50
N GLY A 6 -1.23 -36.93 18.55
CA GLY A 6 -1.59 -36.21 17.35
C GLY A 6 -2.90 -35.43 17.42
N SER A 7 -2.93 -34.30 18.14
CA SER A 7 -4.04 -33.33 17.96
C SER A 7 -3.75 -31.88 18.36
N VAL A 8 -2.50 -31.50 18.67
CA VAL A 8 -2.25 -30.20 19.35
C VAL A 8 -1.92 -29.01 18.42
N GLN A 9 -1.81 -29.17 17.09
CA GLN A 9 -1.36 -28.05 16.23
C GLN A 9 -2.41 -27.39 15.31
N GLU A 10 -3.57 -28.00 15.04
CA GLU A 10 -4.55 -27.40 14.10
C GLU A 10 -5.53 -26.39 14.72
N THR A 11 -5.66 -26.36 16.04
CA THR A 11 -6.70 -25.57 16.75
C THR A 11 -6.32 -24.11 17.01
N SER A 12 -5.04 -23.77 17.03
CA SER A 12 -4.61 -22.40 17.41
C SER A 12 -4.82 -21.38 16.29
N SER A 13 -4.48 -21.74 15.04
CA SER A 13 -4.57 -20.83 13.90
C SER A 13 -6.02 -20.49 13.53
N THR A 14 -6.91 -21.48 13.62
CA THR A 14 -8.35 -21.34 13.34
C THR A 14 -9.08 -20.51 14.42
N SER A 15 -8.64 -20.59 15.68
CA SER A 15 -9.15 -19.77 16.78
C SER A 15 -8.74 -18.30 16.68
N LEU A 16 -7.53 -17.99 16.20
CA LEU A 16 -7.06 -16.61 16.08
C LEU A 16 -7.76 -15.87 14.93
N LEU A 17 -7.94 -16.55 13.80
CA LEU A 17 -8.61 -16.00 12.62
C LEU A 17 -10.11 -15.77 12.81
N SER A 18 -10.76 -16.53 13.69
CA SER A 18 -12.19 -16.34 14.02
C SER A 18 -12.45 -15.23 15.05
N SER A 19 -11.45 -14.90 15.88
CA SER A 19 -11.57 -13.86 16.92
C SER A 19 -11.30 -12.44 16.40
N VAL A 20 -10.40 -12.30 15.42
CA VAL A 20 -10.10 -11.02 14.78
C VAL A 20 -11.07 -10.83 13.62
N ARG A 21 -12.15 -10.04 13.80
CA ARG A 21 -13.03 -9.64 12.70
C ARG A 21 -12.22 -8.87 11.64
N PRO A 22 -11.90 -9.44 10.46
CA PRO A 22 -11.03 -8.79 9.47
C PRO A 22 -11.64 -7.49 8.90
N ILE A 23 -12.96 -7.35 9.04
CA ILE A 23 -13.77 -6.24 8.55
C ILE A 23 -13.30 -4.89 9.12
N GLY A 24 -12.74 -4.86 10.34
CA GLY A 24 -12.23 -3.63 10.94
C GLY A 24 -10.99 -3.10 10.20
N GLY A 25 -10.04 -3.98 9.89
CA GLY A 25 -8.79 -3.63 9.20
C GLY A 25 -9.03 -3.07 7.81
N SER A 26 -9.94 -3.66 7.04
CA SER A 26 -10.21 -3.25 5.66
C SER A 26 -10.62 -1.78 5.53
N ILE A 27 -11.43 -1.27 6.47
CA ILE A 27 -11.87 0.14 6.45
C ILE A 27 -10.67 1.08 6.64
N TYR A 28 -9.81 0.80 7.63
CA TYR A 28 -8.62 1.62 7.87
C TYR A 28 -7.58 1.47 6.74
N GLY A 29 -7.48 0.30 6.11
CA GLY A 29 -6.69 0.11 4.89
C GLY A 29 -7.18 0.99 3.74
N ILE A 30 -8.49 1.02 3.49
CA ILE A 30 -9.10 1.89 2.46
C ILE A 30 -8.85 3.37 2.77
N ILE A 31 -9.07 3.80 4.01
CA ILE A 31 -8.83 5.18 4.43
C ILE A 31 -7.35 5.54 4.24
N SER A 32 -6.44 4.67 4.69
CA SER A 32 -5.00 4.89 4.56
C SER A 32 -4.57 5.00 3.10
N TRP A 33 -5.14 4.18 2.22
CA TRP A 33 -4.87 4.24 0.78
C TRP A 33 -5.30 5.59 0.20
N ALA A 34 -6.53 6.02 0.47
CA ALA A 34 -7.08 7.26 -0.07
C ALA A 34 -6.36 8.51 0.48
N VAL A 35 -6.11 8.55 1.79
CA VAL A 35 -5.37 9.65 2.43
C VAL A 35 -3.93 9.67 1.95
N GLY A 36 -3.30 8.49 1.79
CA GLY A 36 -1.94 8.36 1.26
C GLY A 36 -1.83 8.90 -0.17
N PHE A 37 -2.76 8.53 -1.04
CA PHE A 37 -2.81 9.03 -2.43
C PHE A 37 -2.83 10.56 -2.47
N VAL A 38 -3.72 11.19 -1.70
CA VAL A 38 -3.84 12.65 -1.65
C VAL A 38 -2.60 13.29 -1.02
N ALA A 39 -2.09 12.74 0.09
CA ALA A 39 -0.95 13.30 0.80
C ALA A 39 0.35 13.23 -0.02
N VAL A 40 0.60 12.09 -0.67
CA VAL A 40 1.74 11.91 -1.56
C VAL A 40 1.65 12.85 -2.76
N GLY A 41 0.48 12.95 -3.40
CA GLY A 41 0.28 13.89 -4.52
C GLY A 41 0.52 15.35 -4.10
N ALA A 42 0.02 15.76 -2.92
CA ALA A 42 0.22 17.10 -2.40
C ALA A 42 1.70 17.40 -2.11
N VAL A 43 2.43 16.46 -1.51
CA VAL A 43 3.87 16.61 -1.26
C VAL A 43 4.66 16.59 -2.57
N PHE A 44 4.23 15.81 -3.56
CA PHE A 44 4.88 15.82 -4.87
C PHE A 44 4.78 17.19 -5.54
N LEU A 45 3.59 17.79 -5.52
CA LEU A 45 3.36 19.14 -6.04
C LEU A 45 4.20 20.22 -5.33
N ASP A 46 4.47 20.06 -4.04
CA ASP A 46 5.33 20.98 -3.27
C ASP A 46 6.82 20.81 -3.58
N ARG A 47 7.23 19.63 -4.07
CA ARG A 47 8.65 19.28 -4.27
C ARG A 47 9.12 19.35 -5.72
N VAL A 48 8.20 19.23 -6.66
CA VAL A 48 8.52 19.35 -8.08
C VAL A 48 8.89 20.79 -8.42
N GLU A 49 9.86 20.97 -9.31
CA GLU A 49 10.30 22.31 -9.73
C GLU A 49 9.17 23.10 -10.39
N ASP A 50 9.12 24.40 -10.14
CA ASP A 50 8.12 25.29 -10.74
C ASP A 50 8.17 25.19 -12.28
N GLY A 51 7.03 24.84 -12.88
CA GLY A 51 6.89 24.69 -14.32
C GLY A 51 7.41 23.36 -14.89
N ALA A 52 7.90 22.43 -14.06
CA ALA A 52 8.29 21.10 -14.53
C ALA A 52 7.09 20.19 -14.84
N LEU A 53 5.91 20.49 -14.27
CA LEU A 53 4.65 19.87 -14.66
C LEU A 53 3.94 20.76 -15.69
N ASP A 54 3.90 20.29 -16.94
CA ASP A 54 3.03 20.84 -17.98
C ASP A 54 2.00 19.80 -18.40
N PHE A 55 0.82 19.86 -17.78
CA PHE A 55 -0.33 19.06 -18.18
C PHE A 55 -1.16 19.73 -19.28
N GLY A 56 -0.73 20.89 -19.82
CA GLY A 56 -1.34 21.64 -20.92
C GLY A 56 -2.80 21.32 -21.25
N GLN A 57 -2.98 20.35 -22.15
CA GLN A 57 -4.28 19.90 -22.69
C GLN A 57 -4.60 18.44 -22.35
N GLU A 58 -3.87 17.84 -21.41
CA GLU A 58 -4.08 16.47 -20.95
C GLU A 58 -5.43 16.33 -20.25
N SER A 59 -6.00 15.13 -20.35
CA SER A 59 -7.28 14.85 -19.72
C SER A 59 -7.15 14.83 -18.19
N THR A 60 -8.25 15.12 -17.50
CA THR A 60 -8.31 14.96 -16.04
C THR A 60 -8.00 13.51 -15.62
N GLU A 61 -8.36 12.54 -16.45
CA GLU A 61 -8.04 11.12 -16.24
C GLU A 61 -6.53 10.89 -16.23
N PHE A 62 -5.80 11.42 -17.23
CA PHE A 62 -4.33 11.31 -17.27
C PHE A 62 -3.67 11.95 -16.06
N ILE A 63 -4.15 13.12 -15.61
CA ILE A 63 -3.61 13.79 -14.43
C ILE A 63 -3.81 12.92 -13.18
N VAL A 64 -4.98 12.28 -13.04
CA VAL A 64 -5.25 11.36 -11.93
C VAL A 64 -4.35 10.12 -12.02
N ASP A 65 -4.19 9.53 -13.20
CA ASP A 65 -3.31 8.39 -13.45
C ASP A 65 -1.87 8.74 -13.08
N PHE A 66 -1.38 9.92 -13.48
CA PHE A 66 -0.05 10.41 -13.15
C PHE A 66 0.20 10.46 -11.64
N PHE A 67 -0.70 11.08 -10.87
CA PHE A 67 -0.57 11.12 -9.41
C PHE A 67 -0.71 9.73 -8.78
N ALA A 68 -1.46 8.82 -9.42
CA ALA A 68 -1.49 7.44 -8.99
C ALA A 68 -0.12 6.79 -9.18
N TRP A 69 0.53 6.96 -10.34
CA TRP A 69 1.88 6.43 -10.56
C TRP A 69 2.89 6.98 -9.56
N VAL A 70 2.82 8.27 -9.21
CA VAL A 70 3.63 8.86 -8.13
C VAL A 70 3.36 8.17 -6.79
N PHE A 71 2.10 7.89 -6.47
CA PHE A 71 1.71 7.18 -5.25
C PHE A 71 2.18 5.72 -5.23
N TYR A 72 2.21 5.04 -6.37
CA TYR A 72 2.81 3.71 -6.49
C TYR A 72 4.34 3.78 -6.32
N GLY A 73 4.99 4.79 -6.89
CA GLY A 73 6.42 5.07 -6.69
C GLY A 73 6.78 5.29 -5.22
N ALA A 74 5.90 5.94 -4.45
CA ALA A 74 6.05 6.09 -2.99
C ALA A 74 6.07 4.74 -2.24
N HIS A 75 5.67 3.64 -2.87
CA HIS A 75 5.79 2.27 -2.36
C HIS A 75 6.89 1.46 -3.04
N THR A 76 7.85 2.12 -3.68
CA THR A 76 8.94 1.50 -4.48
C THR A 76 8.43 0.68 -5.66
N VAL A 77 7.32 1.11 -6.26
CA VAL A 77 6.75 0.51 -7.47
C VAL A 77 6.95 1.51 -8.61
N ASP A 78 8.02 1.32 -9.36
CA ASP A 78 8.35 2.19 -10.50
C ASP A 78 7.37 1.98 -11.67
N LEU A 79 7.19 2.99 -12.51
CA LEU A 79 6.25 2.96 -13.62
C LEU A 79 6.80 2.12 -14.77
N GLU A 80 6.01 1.20 -15.30
CA GLU A 80 6.38 0.42 -16.49
C GLU A 80 5.84 1.12 -17.75
N VAL A 81 6.73 1.34 -18.72
CA VAL A 81 6.41 1.95 -20.02
C VAL A 81 6.72 0.94 -21.11
N THR A 82 5.69 0.48 -21.81
CA THR A 82 5.79 -0.55 -22.84
C THR A 82 5.38 -0.02 -24.20
N GLY A 83 6.20 -0.28 -25.23
CA GLY A 83 5.86 0.01 -26.62
C GLY A 83 7.00 -0.33 -27.59
N GLY A 84 6.69 -0.44 -28.88
CA GLY A 84 7.70 -0.76 -29.90
C GLY A 84 8.38 -2.12 -29.72
N GLY A 85 7.81 -3.04 -28.92
CA GLY A 85 8.39 -4.34 -28.59
C GLY A 85 9.38 -4.34 -27.43
N ALA A 86 9.51 -3.22 -26.70
CA ALA A 86 10.35 -3.10 -25.52
C ALA A 86 9.53 -2.61 -24.32
N THR A 87 10.10 -2.83 -23.13
CA THR A 87 9.57 -2.40 -21.84
C THR A 87 10.70 -1.73 -21.07
N GLU A 88 10.42 -0.54 -20.56
CA GLU A 88 11.30 0.21 -19.67
C GLU A 88 10.60 0.50 -18.34
N THR A 89 11.38 0.79 -17.32
CA THR A 89 10.89 1.11 -15.98
C THR A 89 11.42 2.47 -15.57
N TRP A 90 10.52 3.36 -15.15
CA TRP A 90 10.83 4.76 -14.84
C TRP A 90 10.47 5.06 -13.38
N SER A 91 11.45 5.55 -12.63
CA SER A 91 11.17 6.21 -11.35
C SER A 91 10.73 7.64 -11.61
N LEU A 92 9.47 7.97 -11.31
CA LEU A 92 8.97 9.33 -11.50
C LEU A 92 9.71 10.35 -10.62
N PHE A 93 10.22 9.93 -9.46
CA PHE A 93 11.03 10.83 -8.63
C PHE A 93 12.34 11.20 -9.32
N GLU A 94 13.01 10.25 -9.99
CA GLU A 94 14.21 10.53 -10.79
C GLU A 94 13.88 11.37 -12.02
N GLN A 95 12.79 11.04 -12.72
CA GLN A 95 12.34 11.75 -13.93
C GLN A 95 12.05 13.23 -13.66
N PHE A 96 11.57 13.55 -12.46
CA PHE A 96 11.27 14.92 -12.02
C PHE A 96 12.33 15.49 -11.06
N LEU A 97 13.54 14.89 -11.03
CA LEU A 97 14.71 15.38 -10.28
C LEU A 97 14.46 15.61 -8.77
N ILE A 98 13.55 14.85 -8.18
CA ILE A 98 13.24 14.91 -6.75
C ILE A 98 14.39 14.29 -5.96
N GLN A 99 15.20 15.14 -5.30
CA GLN A 99 16.42 14.71 -4.62
C GLN A 99 16.18 13.96 -3.29
N ASP A 100 15.21 14.42 -2.49
CA ASP A 100 14.84 13.80 -1.20
C ASP A 100 13.52 13.06 -1.33
N THR A 101 13.61 11.76 -1.57
CA THR A 101 12.45 10.87 -1.72
C THR A 101 11.99 10.24 -0.41
N VAL A 102 12.73 10.41 0.69
CA VAL A 102 12.45 9.71 1.96
C VAL A 102 11.05 10.03 2.46
N VAL A 103 10.65 11.30 2.35
CA VAL A 103 9.32 11.75 2.79
C VAL A 103 8.19 10.99 2.09
N PHE A 104 8.35 10.64 0.81
CA PHE A 104 7.32 9.96 0.03
C PHE A 104 7.09 8.54 0.52
N HIS A 105 8.14 7.83 0.93
CA HIS A 105 8.04 6.48 1.49
C HIS A 105 7.53 6.48 2.94
N VAL A 106 7.88 7.51 3.71
CA VAL A 106 7.47 7.64 5.11
C VAL A 106 5.96 7.92 5.23
N ILE A 107 5.36 8.67 4.31
CA ILE A 107 3.92 8.99 4.34
C ILE A 107 3.04 7.72 4.38
N PRO A 108 3.09 6.81 3.38
CA PRO A 108 2.27 5.60 3.40
C PRO A 108 2.65 4.69 4.57
N ALA A 109 3.94 4.55 4.89
CA ALA A 109 4.40 3.75 6.03
C ALA A 109 3.81 4.25 7.35
N GLY A 110 3.83 5.57 7.60
CA GLY A 110 3.29 6.20 8.80
C GLY A 110 1.77 6.08 8.90
N LEU A 111 1.05 6.29 7.80
CA LEU A 111 -0.40 6.13 7.75
C LEU A 111 -0.82 4.68 8.03
N LEU A 112 -0.12 3.71 7.45
CA LEU A 112 -0.36 2.29 7.68
C LEU A 112 -0.05 1.90 9.13
N PHE A 113 1.06 2.39 9.68
CA PHE A 113 1.43 2.19 11.08
C PHE A 113 0.35 2.69 12.03
N VAL A 114 -0.10 3.94 11.87
CA VAL A 114 -1.16 4.53 12.70
C VAL A 114 -2.47 3.76 12.52
N SER A 115 -2.80 3.37 11.29
CA SER A 115 -3.99 2.57 10.99
C SER A 115 -3.95 1.21 11.70
N GLY A 116 -2.83 0.50 11.62
CA GLY A 116 -2.65 -0.78 12.29
C GLY A 116 -2.71 -0.68 13.82
N TYR A 117 -2.11 0.36 14.39
CA TYR A 117 -2.22 0.68 15.81
C TYR A 117 -3.68 0.89 16.23
N ILE A 118 -4.43 1.71 15.47
CA ILE A 118 -5.84 1.98 15.75
C ILE A 118 -6.68 0.69 15.66
N VAL A 119 -6.43 -0.16 14.66
CA VAL A 119 -7.14 -1.43 14.51
C VAL A 119 -6.93 -2.32 15.73
N ALA A 120 -5.69 -2.47 16.19
CA ALA A 120 -5.37 -3.27 17.38
C ALA A 120 -6.02 -2.66 18.66
N MET A 121 -5.95 -1.34 18.82
CA MET A 121 -6.58 -0.61 19.94
C MET A 121 -8.11 -0.79 20.01
N ARG A 122 -8.77 -0.97 18.87
CA ARG A 122 -10.23 -1.14 18.77
C ARG A 122 -10.70 -2.55 19.11
N VAL A 123 -9.78 -3.50 19.32
CA VAL A 123 -10.16 -4.86 19.72
C VAL A 123 -10.66 -4.85 21.17
N PRO A 124 -11.88 -5.38 21.48
CA PRO A 124 -12.50 -5.25 22.80
C PRO A 124 -11.79 -5.95 23.97
N ARG A 125 -10.68 -6.66 23.71
CA ARG A 125 -9.91 -7.40 24.70
C ARG A 125 -8.46 -6.95 24.65
N THR A 126 -7.73 -7.17 25.74
CA THR A 126 -6.28 -7.01 25.76
C THR A 126 -5.65 -8.00 24.77
N LEU A 127 -4.78 -7.49 23.90
CA LEU A 127 -4.01 -8.26 22.94
C LEU A 127 -2.58 -8.39 23.46
N GLY A 128 -1.95 -9.55 23.25
CA GLY A 128 -0.50 -9.65 23.30
C GLY A 128 0.13 -9.07 22.02
N SER A 129 1.43 -8.81 22.03
CA SER A 129 2.11 -8.10 20.92
C SER A 129 1.95 -8.82 19.57
N VAL A 130 2.02 -10.15 19.56
CA VAL A 130 1.80 -10.93 18.32
C VAL A 130 0.37 -10.81 17.81
N GLU A 131 -0.63 -10.87 18.70
CA GLU A 131 -2.03 -10.73 18.33
C GLU A 131 -2.35 -9.31 17.83
N GLY A 132 -1.75 -8.29 18.48
CA GLY A 132 -1.80 -6.91 18.03
C GLY A 132 -1.21 -6.75 16.64
N GLY A 133 -0.07 -7.38 16.36
CA GLY A 133 0.55 -7.36 15.04
C GLY A 133 -0.33 -7.99 13.96
N ILE A 134 -0.99 -9.12 14.26
CA ILE A 134 -1.95 -9.77 13.33
C ILE A 134 -3.15 -8.84 13.09
N ALA A 135 -3.69 -8.21 14.14
CA ALA A 135 -4.77 -7.25 14.01
C ALA A 135 -4.35 -6.05 13.15
N GLY A 136 -3.16 -5.49 13.38
CA GLY A 136 -2.63 -4.38 12.60
C GLY A 136 -2.40 -4.74 11.13
N ALA A 137 -1.84 -5.91 10.84
CA ALA A 137 -1.62 -6.39 9.47
C ALA A 137 -2.91 -6.59 8.67
N SER A 138 -4.08 -6.71 9.34
CA SER A 138 -5.37 -6.84 8.66
C SER A 138 -5.76 -5.62 7.81
N VAL A 139 -5.09 -4.47 7.98
CA VAL A 139 -5.25 -3.30 7.07
C VAL A 139 -4.87 -3.64 5.63
N ALA A 140 -4.01 -4.63 5.42
CA ALA A 140 -3.61 -5.12 4.10
C ALA A 140 -4.81 -5.54 3.25
N VAL A 141 -5.90 -6.06 3.85
CA VAL A 141 -7.06 -6.55 3.10
C VAL A 141 -7.71 -5.44 2.28
N GLY A 142 -8.02 -4.30 2.90
CA GLY A 142 -8.62 -3.16 2.20
C GLY A 142 -7.63 -2.47 1.27
N TYR A 143 -6.37 -2.36 1.71
CA TYR A 143 -5.32 -1.70 0.94
C TYR A 143 -4.97 -2.45 -0.34
N ALA A 144 -4.84 -3.79 -0.27
CA ALA A 144 -4.54 -4.64 -1.41
C ALA A 144 -5.64 -4.62 -2.46
N VAL A 145 -6.91 -4.62 -2.05
CA VAL A 145 -8.04 -4.54 -2.99
C VAL A 145 -8.00 -3.25 -3.81
N LEU A 146 -7.80 -2.09 -3.15
CA LEU A 146 -7.70 -0.82 -3.88
C LEU A 146 -6.44 -0.75 -4.74
N THR A 147 -5.32 -1.29 -4.26
CA THR A 147 -4.09 -1.36 -5.06
C THR A 147 -4.28 -2.23 -6.31
N PHE A 148 -5.00 -3.35 -6.20
CA PHE A 148 -5.28 -4.22 -7.35
C PHE A 148 -6.19 -3.54 -8.38
N VAL A 149 -7.29 -2.95 -7.91
CA VAL A 149 -8.21 -2.19 -8.76
C VAL A 149 -7.49 -1.01 -9.41
N GLY A 150 -6.63 -0.32 -8.65
CA GLY A 150 -5.85 0.82 -9.11
C GLY A 150 -4.91 0.48 -10.26
N VAL A 151 -4.18 -0.64 -10.23
CA VAL A 151 -3.29 -1.02 -11.35
C VAL A 151 -4.06 -1.10 -12.67
N SER A 152 -5.26 -1.68 -12.62
CA SER A 152 -6.09 -1.85 -13.82
C SER A 152 -6.69 -0.53 -14.29
N TYR A 153 -7.07 0.33 -13.34
CA TYR A 153 -7.73 1.61 -13.63
C TYR A 153 -6.74 2.68 -14.12
N PHE A 154 -5.54 2.73 -13.54
CA PHE A 154 -4.49 3.70 -13.87
C PHE A 154 -3.56 3.22 -14.98
N THR A 155 -4.00 2.28 -15.82
CA THR A 155 -3.28 1.89 -17.03
C THR A 155 -3.68 2.82 -18.16
N HIS A 156 -2.71 3.55 -18.72
CA HIS A 156 -2.97 4.55 -19.75
C HIS A 156 -2.20 4.21 -21.03
N THR A 157 -2.84 4.32 -22.21
CA THR A 157 -2.17 4.09 -23.49
C THR A 157 -2.31 5.32 -24.40
N VAL A 158 -1.17 5.89 -24.81
CA VAL A 158 -1.10 7.07 -25.66
C VAL A 158 0.08 6.96 -26.63
N GLY A 159 -0.13 7.30 -27.90
CA GLY A 159 0.93 7.31 -28.90
C GLY A 159 1.61 5.95 -29.17
N GLY A 160 0.95 4.83 -28.84
CA GLY A 160 1.54 3.48 -28.96
C GLY A 160 2.43 3.07 -27.78
N LEU A 161 2.46 3.88 -26.72
CA LEU A 161 3.09 3.58 -25.43
C LEU A 161 2.01 3.30 -24.39
N THR A 162 2.18 2.25 -23.60
CA THR A 162 1.35 1.91 -22.45
C THR A 162 2.12 2.19 -21.16
N TYR A 163 1.54 3.01 -20.29
CA TYR A 163 2.04 3.38 -18.98
C TYR A 163 1.19 2.67 -17.93
N ALA A 164 1.81 1.85 -17.09
CA ALA A 164 1.10 1.16 -16.01
C ALA A 164 2.04 0.80 -14.87
N PRO A 165 1.57 0.79 -13.61
CA PRO A 165 2.32 0.15 -12.54
C PRO A 165 2.44 -1.37 -12.81
N PRO A 166 3.62 -1.97 -12.64
CA PRO A 166 3.80 -3.42 -12.77
C PRO A 166 2.97 -4.14 -11.71
N MET A 167 2.01 -4.97 -12.15
CA MET A 167 1.02 -5.61 -11.26
C MET A 167 1.66 -6.44 -10.14
N VAL A 168 2.74 -7.17 -10.45
CA VAL A 168 3.42 -8.03 -9.48
C VAL A 168 4.05 -7.20 -8.38
N ASP A 169 4.79 -6.16 -8.73
CA ASP A 169 5.47 -5.27 -7.77
C ASP A 169 4.46 -4.43 -6.98
N ALA A 170 3.42 -3.95 -7.65
CA ALA A 170 2.30 -3.28 -7.00
C ALA A 170 1.67 -4.15 -5.91
N MET A 171 1.39 -5.43 -6.20
CA MET A 171 0.80 -6.33 -5.19
C MET A 171 1.80 -6.70 -4.10
N LEU A 172 3.05 -6.97 -4.47
CA LEU A 172 4.08 -7.40 -3.54
C LEU A 172 4.47 -6.29 -2.57
N TYR A 173 4.82 -5.11 -3.06
CA TYR A 173 5.31 -4.01 -2.24
C TYR A 173 4.16 -3.18 -1.68
N MET A 174 3.30 -2.63 -2.53
CA MET A 174 2.25 -1.70 -2.11
C MET A 174 1.04 -2.43 -1.49
N GLY A 175 0.56 -3.50 -2.11
CA GLY A 175 -0.66 -4.20 -1.68
C GLY A 175 -0.46 -5.01 -0.39
N VAL A 176 0.68 -5.68 -0.24
CA VAL A 176 0.94 -6.59 0.87
C VAL A 176 2.12 -6.13 1.73
N GLY A 177 3.28 -5.86 1.14
CA GLY A 177 4.52 -5.60 1.85
C GLY A 177 4.41 -4.44 2.85
N TYR A 178 4.10 -3.24 2.37
CA TYR A 178 3.95 -2.05 3.20
C TYR A 178 2.87 -2.23 4.29
N PRO A 179 1.62 -2.63 3.96
CA PRO A 179 0.58 -2.81 4.97
C PRO A 179 0.89 -3.84 6.03
N VAL A 180 1.47 -5.00 5.65
CA VAL A 180 1.82 -6.05 6.61
C VAL A 180 2.97 -5.60 7.50
N LEU A 181 4.00 -4.97 6.94
CA LEU A 181 5.16 -4.51 7.72
C LEU A 181 4.78 -3.37 8.67
N PHE A 182 4.24 -2.27 8.14
CA PHE A 182 4.01 -1.07 8.94
C PHE A 182 2.71 -1.14 9.73
N GLY A 183 1.63 -1.63 9.13
CA GLY A 183 0.38 -1.88 9.87
C GLY A 183 0.56 -2.95 10.94
N GLY A 184 1.27 -4.03 10.62
CA GLY A 184 1.65 -5.05 11.60
C GLY A 184 2.51 -4.49 12.74
N LEU A 185 3.53 -3.68 12.43
CA LEU A 185 4.37 -3.05 13.46
C LEU A 185 3.57 -2.12 14.38
N GLY A 186 2.67 -1.30 13.83
CA GLY A 186 1.79 -0.43 14.61
C GLY A 186 0.90 -1.23 15.56
N GLY A 187 0.28 -2.30 15.07
CA GLY A 187 -0.52 -3.19 15.91
C GLY A 187 0.31 -3.95 16.95
N PHE A 188 1.53 -4.38 16.60
CA PHE A 188 2.42 -5.08 17.52
C PHE A 188 2.76 -4.23 18.74
N LEU A 189 3.13 -2.97 18.51
CA LEU A 189 3.45 -2.02 19.58
C LEU A 189 2.24 -1.70 20.46
N GLN A 190 1.03 -1.72 19.91
CA GLN A 190 -0.18 -1.52 20.69
C GLN A 190 -0.44 -2.69 21.67
N GLY A 191 -0.08 -3.92 21.29
CA GLY A 191 -0.24 -5.11 22.12
C GLY A 191 0.90 -5.37 23.11
N MET A 192 1.88 -4.47 23.23
CA MET A 192 2.96 -4.55 24.22
C MET A 192 2.54 -4.05 25.61
#